data_AF-A0A8T7B042-F1
#
_entry.id   AF-A0A8T7B042-F1
#
_cell.length_a   1.000
_cell.length_b   1.000
_cell.length_c   1.000
_cell.angle_alpha   90.00
_cell.angle_beta   90.00
_cell.angle_gamma   90.00
#
_symmetry.space_group_name_H-M   'P 1'
#
loop_
_entity.id
_entity.type
_entity.pdbx_description
1 polymer ?
#
loop_
_entity_poly.entity_id
_entity_poly.type
_entity_poly.pdbx_seq_one_letter_code
_entity_poly.pdbx_strand_id
1 'polypeptide(L)'
;MNKVISTIAMCLVLVAPAFAGTLSYGGYLGTFSGNDSSATVAAALGIDESAVNFLANVDWPDTTNDGLSISDLTLNGDGEATSGEWAFAGVVDLIVIKAGSEFAIYHYDPAASAGLWDTSGVDNKGLSHISAYQIKPIPVPAAAWLMLSGIAGLGLMRRRK
;
A
#
# COMPACT_ATOMS: atom_id res chain seq x y z
N MET A 1 31.02 15.20 -58.84
CA MET A 1 31.61 14.49 -57.68
C MET A 1 30.88 14.98 -56.43
N ASN A 2 29.87 14.24 -55.97
CA ASN A 2 29.04 14.68 -54.84
C ASN A 2 29.42 13.87 -53.61
N LYS A 3 29.95 14.54 -52.58
CA LYS A 3 30.27 13.93 -51.29
C LYS A 3 29.00 13.89 -50.44
N VAL A 4 28.53 12.69 -50.13
CA VAL A 4 27.46 12.45 -49.15
C VAL A 4 28.10 12.42 -47.77
N ILE A 5 27.73 13.38 -46.91
CA ILE A 5 28.16 13.43 -45.50
C ILE A 5 27.12 12.63 -44.72
N SER A 6 27.52 11.46 -44.23
CA SER A 6 26.70 10.59 -43.37
C SER A 6 26.90 11.01 -41.91
N THR A 7 25.86 11.59 -41.30
CA THR A 7 25.86 11.97 -39.89
C THR A 7 25.40 10.77 -39.06
N ILE A 8 26.32 10.17 -38.31
CA ILE A 8 26.04 9.11 -37.36
C ILE A 8 25.43 9.75 -36.11
N ALA A 9 24.11 9.59 -35.93
CA ALA A 9 23.43 9.95 -34.70
C ALA A 9 23.75 8.89 -33.63
N MET A 10 24.68 9.22 -32.73
CA MET A 10 25.03 8.40 -31.58
C MET A 10 23.91 8.54 -30.54
N CYS A 11 23.03 7.53 -30.48
CA CYS A 11 21.95 7.46 -29.49
C CYS A 11 22.56 7.12 -28.12
N LEU A 12 22.58 8.11 -27.22
CA LEU A 12 23.00 7.93 -25.84
C LEU A 12 21.89 7.18 -25.08
N VAL A 13 22.07 5.87 -24.89
CA VAL A 13 21.18 5.06 -24.06
C VAL A 13 21.55 5.30 -22.59
N LEU A 14 20.74 6.10 -21.89
CA LEU A 14 20.78 6.19 -20.43
C LEU A 14 20.20 4.90 -19.85
N VAL A 15 21.07 4.01 -19.37
CA VAL A 15 20.67 2.87 -18.55
C VAL A 15 20.47 3.38 -17.13
N ALA A 16 19.22 3.54 -16.71
CA ALA A 16 18.92 3.78 -15.30
C ALA A 16 19.31 2.53 -14.48
N PRO A 17 19.91 2.69 -13.28
CA PRO A 17 20.21 1.54 -12.43
C PRO A 17 18.91 0.82 -12.06
N ALA A 18 18.79 -0.45 -12.46
CA ALA A 18 17.74 -1.31 -11.96
C ALA A 18 17.95 -1.48 -10.45
N PHE A 19 17.02 -0.96 -9.65
CA PHE A 19 16.96 -1.27 -8.22
C PHE A 19 16.63 -2.76 -8.08
N ALA A 20 17.64 -3.60 -7.95
CA ALA A 20 17.49 -5.01 -7.59
C ALA A 20 17.25 -5.13 -6.07
N GLY A 21 16.20 -4.47 -5.58
CA GLY A 21 15.69 -4.75 -4.24
C GLY A 21 14.97 -6.09 -4.26
N THR A 22 15.23 -6.95 -3.27
CA THR A 22 14.41 -8.15 -3.08
C THR A 22 12.99 -7.71 -2.78
N LEU A 23 12.06 -8.00 -3.67
CA LEU A 23 10.64 -7.76 -3.41
C LEU A 23 10.17 -8.68 -2.29
N SER A 24 9.35 -8.14 -1.40
CA SER A 24 8.77 -8.88 -0.28
C SER A 24 7.25 -8.84 -0.36
N TYR A 25 6.61 -9.86 0.20
CA TYR A 25 5.21 -9.77 0.59
C TYR A 25 5.08 -8.90 1.85
N GLY A 26 3.99 -8.15 1.93
CA GLY A 26 3.57 -7.52 3.18
C GLY A 26 3.05 -8.55 4.19
N GLY A 27 3.02 -8.20 5.46
CA GLY A 27 2.38 -8.98 6.50
C GLY A 27 0.86 -9.01 6.32
N TYR A 28 0.30 -10.18 6.07
CA TYR A 28 -1.15 -10.37 5.94
C TYR A 28 -1.87 -10.08 7.25
N LEU A 29 -2.83 -9.16 7.22
CA LEU A 29 -3.60 -8.73 8.40
C LEU A 29 -4.99 -9.38 8.48
N GLY A 30 -5.52 -9.86 7.35
CA GLY A 30 -6.83 -10.52 7.31
C GLY A 30 -7.58 -10.27 6.01
N THR A 31 -8.74 -10.94 5.91
CA THR A 31 -9.68 -10.82 4.81
C THR A 31 -11.04 -10.37 5.33
N PHE A 32 -11.63 -9.44 4.59
CA PHE A 32 -12.83 -8.72 4.96
C PHE A 32 -13.82 -8.73 3.80
N SER A 33 -15.11 -8.68 4.10
CA SER A 33 -16.16 -8.69 3.09
C SER A 33 -16.48 -7.29 2.56
N GLY A 34 -16.96 -7.22 1.33
CA GLY A 34 -17.34 -5.97 0.67
C GLY A 34 -16.20 -5.33 -0.12
N ASN A 35 -16.33 -4.03 -0.39
CA ASN A 35 -15.32 -3.22 -1.07
C ASN A 35 -14.39 -2.54 -0.05
N ASP A 36 -13.14 -2.34 -0.44
CA ASP A 36 -12.25 -1.49 0.33
C ASP A 36 -12.60 -0.01 0.12
N SER A 37 -12.35 0.75 1.18
CA SER A 37 -12.50 2.19 1.31
C SER A 37 -11.72 2.59 2.56
N SER A 38 -11.38 3.87 2.74
CA SER A 38 -10.72 4.34 3.96
C SER A 38 -11.50 3.93 5.22
N ALA A 39 -12.84 4.02 5.19
CA ALA A 39 -13.71 3.62 6.29
C ALA A 39 -13.63 2.11 6.60
N THR A 40 -13.72 1.24 5.59
CA THR A 40 -13.68 -0.22 5.80
C THR A 40 -12.29 -0.71 6.18
N VAL A 41 -11.23 -0.11 5.64
CA VAL A 41 -9.84 -0.38 6.02
C VAL A 41 -9.57 0.08 7.46
N ALA A 42 -10.00 1.28 7.83
CA ALA A 42 -9.83 1.77 9.21
C ALA A 42 -10.59 0.91 10.22
N ALA A 43 -11.82 0.51 9.90
CA ALA A 43 -12.62 -0.39 10.72
C ALA A 43 -11.96 -1.76 10.88
N ALA A 44 -11.40 -2.32 9.81
CA ALA A 44 -10.66 -3.58 9.82
C ALA A 44 -9.42 -3.54 10.72
N LEU A 45 -8.73 -2.39 10.77
CA LEU A 45 -7.54 -2.17 11.60
C LEU A 45 -7.87 -1.72 13.04
N GLY A 46 -9.14 -1.41 13.33
CA GLY A 46 -9.54 -0.88 14.64
C GLY A 46 -8.96 0.52 14.92
N ILE A 47 -8.78 1.34 13.89
CA ILE A 47 -8.25 2.71 14.00
C ILE A 47 -9.27 3.73 13.48
N ASP A 48 -9.01 5.01 13.77
CA ASP A 48 -9.83 6.11 13.25
C ASP A 48 -9.63 6.26 11.73
N GLU A 49 -10.71 6.51 10.98
CA GLU A 49 -10.66 6.70 9.53
C GLU A 49 -9.72 7.83 9.11
N SER A 50 -9.61 8.89 9.92
CA SER A 50 -8.69 10.00 9.64
C SER A 50 -7.20 9.60 9.67
N ALA A 51 -6.87 8.46 10.28
CA ALA A 51 -5.53 7.89 10.28
C ALA A 51 -5.20 7.13 8.99
N VAL A 52 -6.21 6.78 8.17
CA VAL A 52 -6.02 6.07 6.90
C VAL A 52 -6.07 7.06 5.74
N ASN A 53 -4.99 7.13 4.98
CA ASN A 53 -4.90 7.99 3.81
C ASN A 53 -4.88 7.14 2.53
N PHE A 54 -5.95 7.19 1.75
CA PHE A 54 -5.97 6.60 0.41
C PHE A 54 -4.96 7.33 -0.49
N LEU A 55 -4.17 6.56 -1.23
CA LEU A 55 -3.15 7.09 -2.14
C LEU A 55 -3.57 6.93 -3.60
N ALA A 56 -3.84 5.69 -4.02
CA ALA A 56 -4.19 5.34 -5.39
C ALA A 56 -4.82 3.94 -5.43
N ASN A 57 -5.56 3.64 -6.49
CA ASN A 57 -5.99 2.28 -6.83
C ASN A 57 -5.70 1.99 -8.30
N VAL A 58 -5.46 0.73 -8.64
CA VAL A 58 -5.38 0.24 -10.02
C VAL A 58 -6.47 -0.80 -10.22
N ASP A 59 -7.43 -0.49 -11.11
CA ASP A 59 -8.53 -1.39 -11.46
C ASP A 59 -8.11 -2.34 -12.59
N TRP A 60 -8.36 -3.64 -12.44
CA TRP A 60 -8.10 -4.61 -13.51
C TRP A 60 -9.11 -4.37 -14.67
N PRO A 61 -8.69 -4.37 -15.95
CA PRO A 61 -7.40 -4.81 -16.47
C PRO A 61 -6.33 -3.72 -16.67
N ASP A 62 -6.52 -2.53 -16.10
CA ASP A 62 -5.47 -1.52 -16.11
C ASP A 62 -4.28 -1.97 -15.24
N THR A 63 -3.10 -1.49 -15.59
CA THR A 63 -1.85 -1.85 -14.91
C THR A 63 -1.20 -0.66 -14.22
N THR A 64 -1.74 0.56 -14.39
CA THR A 64 -1.18 1.78 -13.82
C THR A 64 -2.27 2.81 -13.56
N ASN A 65 -2.22 3.50 -12.42
CA ASN A 65 -3.07 4.65 -12.11
C ASN A 65 -2.49 5.44 -10.92
N ASP A 66 -2.50 6.77 -11.00
CA ASP A 66 -2.06 7.70 -9.93
C ASP A 66 -0.74 7.32 -9.23
N GLY A 67 0.24 6.84 -10.02
CA GLY A 67 1.58 6.48 -9.54
C GLY A 67 1.69 5.09 -8.92
N LEU A 68 0.59 4.34 -8.81
CA LEU A 68 0.58 2.90 -8.52
C LEU A 68 0.62 2.12 -9.84
N SER A 69 1.42 1.07 -9.89
CA SER A 69 1.51 0.16 -11.03
C SER A 69 1.59 -1.29 -10.58
N ILE A 70 1.04 -2.20 -11.39
CA ILE A 70 1.18 -3.65 -11.23
C ILE A 70 1.90 -4.25 -12.45
N SER A 71 2.79 -5.21 -12.22
CA SER A 71 3.59 -5.88 -13.26
C SER A 71 3.78 -7.36 -12.95
N ASP A 72 4.48 -8.07 -13.85
CA ASP A 72 4.89 -9.47 -13.67
C ASP A 72 3.75 -10.40 -13.26
N LEU A 73 2.63 -10.21 -13.95
CA LEU A 73 1.35 -10.81 -13.61
C LEU A 73 1.34 -12.31 -13.91
N THR A 74 0.85 -13.09 -12.95
CA THR A 74 0.38 -14.46 -13.19
C THR A 74 -1.12 -14.44 -13.43
N LEU A 75 -1.58 -15.06 -14.51
CA LEU A 75 -2.99 -15.15 -14.88
C LEU A 75 -3.56 -16.54 -14.57
N ASN A 76 -4.83 -16.60 -14.16
CA ASN A 76 -5.57 -17.85 -14.05
C ASN A 76 -6.04 -18.37 -15.43
N GLY A 77 -6.78 -19.48 -15.45
CA GLY A 77 -7.31 -20.08 -16.68
C GLY A 77 -8.31 -19.20 -17.44
N ASP A 78 -8.90 -18.21 -16.76
CA ASP A 78 -9.87 -17.26 -17.31
C ASP A 78 -9.20 -15.93 -17.75
N GLY A 79 -7.87 -15.83 -17.63
CA GLY A 79 -7.10 -14.64 -18.01
C GLY A 79 -7.11 -13.51 -16.98
N GLU A 80 -7.59 -13.76 -15.76
CA GLU A 80 -7.58 -12.78 -14.67
C GLU A 80 -6.28 -12.87 -13.87
N ALA A 81 -5.74 -11.72 -13.45
CA ALA A 81 -4.52 -11.69 -12.66
C ALA A 81 -4.76 -12.24 -11.24
N THR A 82 -3.87 -13.10 -10.76
CA THR A 82 -3.93 -13.72 -9.42
C THR A 82 -2.69 -13.45 -8.57
N SER A 83 -1.60 -13.01 -9.17
CA SER A 83 -0.43 -12.52 -8.46
C SER A 83 0.41 -11.61 -9.36
N GLY A 84 1.33 -10.88 -8.76
CA GLY A 84 2.31 -10.09 -9.47
C GLY A 84 3.14 -9.21 -8.54
N GLU A 85 3.72 -8.20 -9.15
CA GLU A 85 4.45 -7.14 -8.47
C GLU A 85 3.57 -5.89 -8.42
N TRP A 86 3.75 -5.07 -7.38
CA TRP A 86 3.24 -3.72 -7.32
C TRP A 86 4.40 -2.75 -7.10
N ALA A 87 4.28 -1.54 -7.61
CA ALA A 87 5.20 -0.44 -7.36
C ALA A 87 4.43 0.88 -7.22
N PHE A 88 4.88 1.76 -6.35
CA PHE A 88 4.31 3.08 -6.12
C PHE A 88 5.39 4.16 -6.20
N ALA A 89 5.04 5.34 -6.73
CA ALA A 89 5.97 6.47 -6.85
C ALA A 89 6.46 7.04 -5.50
N GLY A 90 5.79 6.68 -4.40
CA GLY A 90 6.18 7.00 -3.02
C GLY A 90 6.40 5.75 -2.17
N VAL A 91 6.00 5.80 -0.91
CA VAL A 91 5.95 4.63 -0.01
C VAL A 91 4.52 4.37 0.44
N VAL A 92 4.20 3.11 0.68
CA VAL A 92 2.89 2.65 1.15
C VAL A 92 3.09 1.86 2.44
N ASP A 93 2.16 2.02 3.39
CA ASP A 93 2.10 1.19 4.59
C ASP A 93 1.21 -0.03 4.34
N LEU A 94 0.16 0.14 3.52
CA LEU A 94 -0.83 -0.90 3.25
C LEU A 94 -1.06 -1.08 1.77
N ILE A 95 -1.15 -2.34 1.36
CA ILE A 95 -1.71 -2.76 0.09
C ILE A 95 -2.97 -3.58 0.38
N VAL A 96 -4.05 -3.21 -0.32
CA VAL A 96 -5.33 -3.91 -0.24
C VAL A 96 -5.64 -4.54 -1.58
N ILE A 97 -5.91 -5.84 -1.57
CA ILE A 97 -6.16 -6.62 -2.78
C ILE A 97 -7.62 -7.03 -2.78
N LYS A 98 -8.39 -6.51 -3.73
CA LYS A 98 -9.81 -6.82 -3.91
C LYS A 98 -9.97 -7.92 -4.95
N ALA A 99 -10.68 -8.99 -4.59
CA ALA A 99 -11.11 -10.02 -5.52
C ALA A 99 -12.50 -10.56 -5.14
N GLY A 100 -13.35 -10.86 -6.12
CA GLY A 100 -14.72 -11.35 -5.87
C GLY A 100 -15.53 -10.44 -4.93
N SER A 101 -16.03 -10.97 -3.81
CA SER A 101 -16.82 -10.25 -2.79
C SER A 101 -16.03 -9.80 -1.56
N GLU A 102 -14.71 -9.96 -1.56
CA GLU A 102 -13.84 -9.76 -0.39
C GLU A 102 -12.59 -8.94 -0.75
N PHE A 103 -11.87 -8.47 0.27
CA PHE A 103 -10.55 -7.87 0.13
C PHE A 103 -9.61 -8.34 1.23
N ALA A 104 -8.32 -8.46 0.92
CA ALA A 104 -7.26 -8.80 1.87
C ALA A 104 -6.34 -7.58 2.10
N ILE A 105 -5.92 -7.37 3.34
CA ILE A 105 -5.03 -6.27 3.73
C ILE A 105 -3.63 -6.83 4.02
N TYR A 106 -2.60 -6.20 3.45
CA TYR A 106 -1.20 -6.52 3.66
C TYR A 106 -0.46 -5.27 4.13
N HIS A 107 0.33 -5.40 5.21
CA HIS A 107 1.05 -4.31 5.85
C HIS A 107 2.56 -4.40 5.62
N TYR A 108 3.20 -3.28 5.30
CA TYR A 108 4.63 -3.16 5.07
C TYR A 108 5.26 -2.33 6.18
N ASP A 109 6.12 -2.96 6.99
CA ASP A 109 6.92 -2.29 8.03
C ASP A 109 8.40 -2.73 7.89
N PRO A 110 9.29 -1.85 7.41
CA PRO A 110 9.04 -0.44 7.07
C PRO A 110 8.16 -0.30 5.80
N ALA A 111 7.53 0.87 5.66
CA ALA A 111 6.78 1.24 4.46
C ALA A 111 7.60 1.02 3.18
N ALA A 112 6.97 0.49 2.14
CA ALA A 112 7.66 0.04 0.93
C ALA A 112 7.20 0.83 -0.32
N SER A 113 8.06 0.92 -1.34
CA SER A 113 7.70 1.49 -2.64
C SER A 113 7.40 0.44 -3.70
N ALA A 114 7.66 -0.84 -3.41
CA ALA A 114 7.34 -1.97 -4.26
C ALA A 114 7.25 -3.26 -3.43
N GLY A 115 6.55 -4.26 -3.96
CA GLY A 115 6.41 -5.55 -3.30
C GLY A 115 5.68 -6.57 -4.16
N LEU A 116 5.48 -7.75 -3.57
CA LEU A 116 4.71 -8.83 -4.19
C LEU A 116 3.26 -8.80 -3.69
N TRP A 117 2.36 -9.26 -4.53
CA TRP A 117 0.95 -9.44 -4.18
C TRP A 117 0.40 -10.74 -4.78
N ASP A 118 -0.62 -11.30 -4.13
CA ASP A 118 -1.41 -12.40 -4.66
C ASP A 118 -2.86 -12.36 -4.14
N THR A 119 -3.73 -13.16 -4.74
CA THR A 119 -5.12 -13.29 -4.33
C THR A 119 -5.36 -14.48 -3.38
N SER A 120 -4.32 -15.05 -2.77
CA SER A 120 -4.45 -16.22 -1.88
C SER A 120 -5.26 -15.92 -0.63
N GLY A 121 -5.21 -14.68 -0.14
CA GLY A 121 -6.05 -14.21 0.97
C GLY A 121 -7.54 -14.09 0.62
N VAL A 122 -7.90 -14.08 -0.67
CA VAL A 122 -9.27 -13.87 -1.18
C VAL A 122 -9.70 -15.02 -2.10
N ASP A 123 -9.38 -16.25 -1.68
CA ASP A 123 -9.71 -17.52 -2.34
C ASP A 123 -9.15 -17.71 -3.76
N ASN A 124 -8.03 -17.06 -4.09
CA ASN A 124 -7.41 -17.11 -5.43
C ASN A 124 -8.37 -16.70 -6.57
N LYS A 125 -9.34 -15.84 -6.28
CA LYS A 125 -10.24 -15.23 -7.28
C LYS A 125 -9.44 -14.24 -8.15
N GLY A 126 -9.98 -13.89 -9.32
CA GLY A 126 -9.40 -12.86 -10.19
C GLY A 126 -9.36 -11.49 -9.52
N LEU A 127 -8.27 -10.76 -9.74
CA LEU A 127 -8.08 -9.41 -9.25
C LEU A 127 -9.19 -8.49 -9.80
N SER A 128 -9.84 -7.75 -8.91
CA SER A 128 -10.71 -6.63 -9.27
C SER A 128 -9.91 -5.33 -9.26
N HIS A 129 -9.18 -5.06 -8.19
CA HIS A 129 -8.28 -3.91 -8.08
C HIS A 129 -7.30 -4.06 -6.91
N ILE A 130 -6.24 -3.26 -6.95
CA ILE A 130 -5.30 -3.07 -5.84
C ILE A 130 -5.36 -1.61 -5.39
N SER A 131 -5.49 -1.39 -4.08
CA SER A 131 -5.48 -0.06 -3.48
C SER A 131 -4.28 0.11 -2.55
N ALA A 132 -3.64 1.27 -2.63
CA ALA A 132 -2.53 1.66 -1.77
C ALA A 132 -2.99 2.69 -0.73
N TYR A 133 -2.59 2.48 0.53
CA TYR A 133 -2.87 3.40 1.63
C TYR A 133 -1.61 3.71 2.44
N GLN A 134 -1.64 4.86 3.09
CA GLN A 134 -0.68 5.28 4.09
C GLN A 134 -1.35 5.41 5.46
N ILE A 135 -0.69 4.98 6.51
CA ILE A 135 -1.13 5.19 7.90
C ILE A 135 -0.47 6.46 8.41
N LYS A 136 -1.28 7.48 8.70
CA LYS A 136 -0.79 8.70 9.33
C LYS A 136 -0.43 8.40 10.79
N PRO A 137 0.71 8.91 11.29
CA PRO A 137 1.01 8.86 12.72
C PRO A 137 -0.14 9.50 13.50
N ILE A 138 -0.83 8.70 14.32
CA ILE A 138 -1.85 9.21 15.21
C ILE A 138 -1.13 9.95 16.34
N PRO A 139 -1.36 11.26 16.54
CA PRO A 139 -0.79 11.96 17.67
C PRO A 139 -1.23 11.25 18.96
N VAL A 140 -0.27 10.77 19.76
CA VAL A 140 -0.61 10.14 21.04
C VAL A 140 -1.48 11.12 21.82
N PRO A 141 -2.72 10.72 22.18
CA PRO A 141 -3.69 11.68 22.66
C PRO A 141 -3.16 12.34 23.92
N ALA A 142 -3.44 13.63 24.07
CA ALA A 142 -3.20 14.39 25.30
C ALA A 142 -3.78 13.68 26.54
N ALA A 143 -4.64 12.67 26.37
CA ALA A 143 -5.06 11.72 27.37
C ALA A 143 -3.92 11.14 28.22
N ALA A 144 -2.75 10.82 27.66
CA ALA A 144 -1.62 10.35 28.47
C ALA A 144 -1.15 11.44 29.45
N TRP A 145 -1.04 12.68 28.97
CA TRP A 145 -0.70 13.84 29.79
C TRP A 145 -1.81 14.19 30.78
N LEU A 146 -3.08 14.10 30.37
CA LEU A 146 -4.24 14.32 31.22
C LEU A 146 -4.33 13.26 32.31
N MET A 147 -4.09 12.00 31.99
CA MET A 147 -4.02 10.90 32.95
C MET A 147 -2.90 11.15 33.95
N LEU A 148 -1.70 11.49 33.50
CA LEU A 148 -0.58 11.83 34.38
C LEU A 148 -0.89 13.04 35.27
N SER A 149 -1.47 14.11 34.71
CA SER A 149 -1.86 15.30 35.47
C SER A 149 -2.99 15.00 36.47
N GLY A 150 -3.92 14.11 36.11
CA GLY A 150 -5.03 13.68 36.95
C GLY A 150 -4.52 12.87 38.13
N ILE A 151 -3.62 11.91 37.89
CA ILE A 151 -2.98 11.12 38.95
C ILE A 151 -2.15 12.02 39.87
N ALA A 152 -1.36 12.94 39.31
CA ALA A 152 -0.57 13.89 40.09
C ALA A 152 -1.48 14.79 40.95
N GLY A 153 -2.56 15.32 40.37
CA GLY A 153 -3.55 16.13 41.08
C GLY A 153 -4.22 15.38 42.24
N LEU A 154 -4.65 14.13 42.01
CA LEU A 154 -5.21 13.27 43.06
C LEU A 154 -4.20 12.96 44.16
N GLY A 155 -2.93 12.71 43.81
CA GLY A 155 -1.85 12.48 44.76
C GLY A 155 -1.60 13.69 45.67
N LEU A 156 -1.66 14.91 45.13
CA LEU A 156 -1.52 16.13 45.90
C LEU A 156 -2.72 16.39 46.83
N MET A 157 -3.94 16.07 46.39
CA MET A 157 -5.14 16.21 47.23
C MET A 157 -5.12 15.26 48.44
N ARG A 158 -4.53 14.06 48.32
CA ARG A 158 -4.42 13.10 49.44
C ARG A 158 -3.54 13.61 50.59
N ARG A 159 -2.60 14.53 50.35
CA ARG A 159 -1.71 15.08 51.38
C ARG A 159 -2.35 16.16 52.27
N ARG A 160 -3.61 16.53 52.02
CA ARG A 160 -4.33 17.57 52.78
C ARG A 160 -5.28 17.03 53.86
N LYS A 161 -5.27 15.72 54.12
CA LYS A 161 -5.90 15.08 55.28
C LYS A 161 -4.82 14.66 56.26
#